data_AF-A0A838R1B1-F1
#
_entry.id   AF-A0A838R1B1-F1
#
_cell.length_a   1.000
_cell.length_b   1.000
_cell.length_c   1.000
_cell.angle_alpha   90.00
_cell.angle_beta   90.00
_cell.angle_gamma   90.00
#
_symmetry.space_group_name_H-M   'P 1'
#
loop_
_entity.id
_entity.type
_entity.pdbx_description
1 polymer ?
#
loop_
_entity_poly.entity_id
_entity_poly.type
_entity_poly.pdbx_seq_one_letter_code
_entity_poly.pdbx_strand_id
1 'polypeptide(L)'
;MRTRVGLLLAAAVLGLSSGQTVWGSVILRANSVLFENFSSGTVYNVPPDTVPVHGARPTLLAGETVNLFSGGELSGFDSDAGSVVNVYGGLVTPGSDLNGETNVHDGTISAPTDYGPLAVVTVLGGSIGGGYLRGTMNLRGGTQGGSLDTFAGSVLNMSGGSLGPAVFVRGEMNLSGGAVGGNFALGDGATLSIRATMALLNGSPIAGLLPHQPRVITERENATLSGVLRDGTPFDFQLNTDFNPWLGNGSDLFTSDSTVSVTLVPEAGGMGLASMAVVGAALAFRSRRHRWSA
;
A
#
# COMPACT_ATOMS: atom_id res chain seq x y z
N MET A 1 4.98 0.78 -41.17
CA MET A 1 3.56 0.50 -41.47
C MET A 1 2.76 0.67 -40.19
N ARG A 2 1.80 1.60 -40.15
CA ARG A 2 0.97 1.87 -38.96
C ARG A 2 -0.33 1.07 -39.07
N THR A 3 -0.50 0.06 -38.24
CA THR A 3 -1.74 -0.73 -38.17
C THR A 3 -2.71 -0.04 -37.22
N ARG A 4 -3.80 0.53 -37.73
CA ARG A 4 -4.90 1.02 -36.90
C ARG A 4 -5.71 -0.19 -36.42
N VAL A 5 -5.65 -0.50 -35.13
CA VAL A 5 -6.54 -1.49 -34.51
C VAL A 5 -7.84 -0.76 -34.16
N GLY A 6 -8.87 -0.95 -34.99
CA GLY A 6 -10.23 -0.52 -34.66
C GLY A 6 -10.85 -1.54 -33.73
N LEU A 7 -11.14 -1.15 -32.49
CA LEU A 7 -11.84 -1.99 -31.51
C LEU A 7 -13.34 -1.94 -31.80
N LEU A 8 -13.92 -3.05 -32.24
CA LEU A 8 -15.38 -3.23 -32.36
C LEU A 8 -15.96 -3.49 -30.96
N LEU A 9 -16.74 -2.54 -30.43
CA LEU A 9 -17.58 -2.80 -29.25
C LEU A 9 -18.85 -3.53 -29.71
N ALA A 10 -18.93 -4.84 -29.46
CA ALA A 10 -20.16 -5.60 -29.63
C ALA A 10 -21.09 -5.35 -28.43
N ALA A 11 -22.16 -4.58 -28.62
CA ALA A 11 -23.22 -4.44 -27.63
C ALA A 11 -24.05 -5.74 -27.60
N ALA A 12 -23.88 -6.55 -26.55
CA ALA A 12 -24.75 -7.68 -26.28
C ALA A 12 -26.10 -7.17 -25.77
N VAL A 13 -27.12 -7.23 -26.61
CA VAL A 13 -28.53 -6.97 -26.24
C VAL A 13 -29.05 -8.21 -25.50
N LEU A 14 -29.22 -8.10 -24.19
CA LEU A 14 -29.91 -9.12 -23.39
C LEU A 14 -31.41 -9.10 -23.73
N GLY A 15 -31.91 -10.23 -24.22
CA GLY A 15 -33.33 -10.45 -24.49
C GLY A 15 -34.14 -10.47 -23.19
N LEU A 16 -34.92 -9.42 -22.96
CA LEU A 16 -35.95 -9.39 -21.93
C LEU A 16 -37.23 -10.03 -22.48
N SER A 17 -37.66 -11.12 -21.85
CA SER A 17 -38.93 -11.78 -22.14
C SER A 17 -40.12 -10.87 -21.76
N SER A 18 -41.06 -10.77 -22.70
CA SER A 18 -42.29 -9.96 -22.67
C SER A 18 -43.07 -10.00 -21.35
N GLY A 19 -43.39 -8.85 -20.75
CA GLY A 19 -44.43 -8.80 -19.73
C GLY A 19 -44.60 -7.54 -18.87
N GLN A 20 -43.73 -6.53 -18.92
CA GLN A 20 -43.87 -5.33 -18.08
C GLN A 20 -43.47 -4.06 -18.84
N THR A 21 -44.46 -3.25 -19.19
CA THR A 21 -44.26 -1.93 -19.80
C THR A 21 -43.97 -0.91 -18.70
N VAL A 22 -42.71 -0.74 -18.32
CA VAL A 22 -42.28 0.35 -17.43
C VAL A 22 -41.78 1.50 -18.31
N TRP A 23 -42.58 2.57 -18.42
CA TRP A 23 -42.13 3.86 -18.96
C TRP A 23 -41.23 4.56 -17.95
N GLY A 24 -40.01 4.04 -17.81
CA GLY A 24 -38.91 4.72 -17.14
C GLY A 24 -37.87 5.05 -18.19
N SER A 25 -37.69 6.33 -18.48
CA SER A 25 -36.62 6.81 -19.36
C SER A 25 -35.27 6.43 -18.76
N VAL A 26 -34.73 5.26 -19.14
CA VAL A 26 -33.36 4.89 -18.82
C VAL A 26 -32.47 5.77 -19.69
N ILE A 27 -32.05 6.91 -19.14
CA ILE A 27 -30.95 7.68 -19.69
C ILE A 27 -29.70 6.83 -19.47
N LEU A 28 -29.38 5.98 -20.46
CA LEU A 28 -28.05 5.42 -20.62
C LEU A 28 -27.13 6.60 -20.95
N ARG A 29 -26.64 7.29 -19.91
CA ARG A 29 -25.45 8.12 -20.06
C ARG A 29 -24.34 7.14 -20.40
N ALA A 30 -24.03 7.03 -21.69
CA ALA A 30 -22.73 6.58 -22.12
C ALA A 30 -21.75 7.55 -21.47
N ASN A 31 -21.22 7.19 -20.30
CA ASN A 31 -19.95 7.70 -19.86
C ASN A 31 -18.99 7.24 -20.95
N SER A 32 -18.76 8.11 -21.93
CA SER A 32 -17.57 8.04 -22.76
C SER A 32 -16.43 8.14 -21.77
N VAL A 33 -15.97 6.99 -21.29
CA VAL A 33 -14.60 6.82 -20.83
C VAL A 33 -13.81 7.31 -22.03
N LEU A 34 -13.32 8.54 -21.93
CA LEU A 34 -12.34 9.06 -22.85
C LEU A 34 -11.18 8.08 -22.71
N PHE A 35 -11.15 7.08 -23.58
CA PHE A 35 -9.92 6.41 -23.91
C PHE A 35 -9.12 7.49 -24.61
N GLU A 36 -8.47 8.34 -23.81
CA GLU A 36 -7.35 9.10 -24.28
C GLU A 36 -6.47 8.09 -24.99
N ASN A 37 -6.23 8.33 -26.27
CA ASN A 37 -5.24 7.56 -27.01
C ASN A 37 -3.98 7.62 -26.14
N PHE A 38 -3.65 6.51 -25.47
CA PHE A 38 -2.32 6.31 -24.95
C PHE A 38 -1.43 6.47 -26.18
N SER A 39 -0.83 7.65 -26.31
CA SER A 39 0.19 7.87 -27.32
C SER A 39 1.18 6.74 -27.11
N SER A 40 1.65 6.14 -28.20
CA SER A 40 2.72 5.15 -28.13
C SER A 40 3.95 5.85 -27.58
N GLY A 41 4.09 5.86 -26.26
CA GLY A 41 5.21 6.44 -25.56
C GLY A 41 6.52 5.83 -26.05
N THR A 42 7.59 6.61 -26.01
CA THR A 42 8.93 6.06 -26.24
C THR A 42 9.28 5.15 -25.06
N VAL A 43 9.84 3.97 -25.34
CA VAL A 43 10.28 3.00 -24.33
C VAL A 43 11.79 2.83 -24.44
N TYR A 44 12.50 3.01 -23.32
CA TYR A 44 13.95 2.84 -23.20
C TYR A 44 14.25 1.59 -22.36
N ASN A 45 15.06 0.65 -22.87
CA ASN A 45 15.45 -0.58 -22.17
C ASN A 45 16.92 -0.49 -21.75
N VAL A 46 17.17 -0.23 -20.47
CA VAL A 46 18.51 0.06 -19.93
C VAL A 46 19.03 -1.15 -19.16
N PRO A 47 20.10 -1.84 -19.59
CA PRO A 47 20.82 -1.73 -20.86
C PRO A 47 20.10 -2.47 -22.03
N PRO A 48 20.48 -2.22 -23.30
CA PRO A 48 21.63 -1.42 -23.75
C PRO A 48 21.33 0.06 -24.01
N ASP A 49 20.08 0.48 -23.93
CA ASP A 49 19.70 1.86 -24.22
C ASP A 49 20.25 2.81 -23.15
N THR A 50 20.35 4.09 -23.49
CA THR A 50 20.55 5.18 -22.55
C THR A 50 19.29 6.03 -22.51
N VAL A 51 18.90 6.48 -21.31
CA VAL A 51 17.82 7.48 -21.18
C VAL A 51 18.27 8.79 -21.84
N PRO A 52 17.41 9.47 -22.62
CA PRO A 52 17.73 10.79 -23.17
C PRO A 52 18.04 11.83 -22.09
N VAL A 53 18.94 12.74 -22.43
CA VAL A 53 19.24 13.90 -21.59
C VAL A 53 18.38 15.08 -22.06
N HIS A 54 17.51 15.59 -21.18
CA HIS A 54 16.73 16.80 -21.44
C HIS A 54 17.25 17.93 -20.53
N GLY A 55 18.21 18.70 -21.03
CA GLY A 55 18.88 19.74 -20.27
C GLY A 55 20.15 19.22 -19.60
N ALA A 56 20.26 19.33 -18.28
CA ALA A 56 21.47 18.98 -17.54
C ALA A 56 21.50 17.52 -17.04
N ARG A 57 20.36 16.82 -17.05
CA ARG A 57 20.19 15.50 -16.43
C ARG A 57 19.47 14.54 -17.38
N PRO A 58 19.69 13.22 -17.28
CA PRO A 58 18.81 12.23 -17.88
C PRO A 58 17.40 12.41 -17.33
N THR A 59 16.41 12.58 -18.21
CA THR A 59 15.02 12.85 -17.81
C THR A 59 14.06 12.03 -18.64
N LEU A 60 13.04 11.47 -17.99
CA LEU A 60 11.93 10.80 -18.67
C LEU A 60 10.73 11.75 -18.73
N LEU A 61 10.28 12.09 -19.93
CA LEU A 61 9.16 13.00 -20.13
C LEU A 61 7.81 12.28 -19.95
N ALA A 62 6.73 13.05 -19.79
CA ALA A 62 5.38 12.52 -19.70
C ALA A 62 5.04 11.59 -20.88
N GLY A 63 4.52 10.40 -20.58
CA GLY A 63 4.18 9.37 -21.55
C GLY A 63 5.37 8.49 -21.97
N GLU A 64 6.60 8.79 -21.58
CA GLU A 64 7.74 7.91 -21.83
C GLU A 64 7.88 6.83 -20.75
N THR A 65 8.56 5.74 -21.09
CA THR A 65 8.81 4.62 -20.18
C THR A 65 10.27 4.22 -20.20
N VAL A 66 10.84 3.93 -19.02
CA VAL A 66 12.14 3.27 -18.90
C VAL A 66 11.97 1.92 -18.20
N ASN A 67 12.59 0.88 -18.77
CA ASN A 67 12.74 -0.43 -18.16
C ASN A 67 14.22 -0.60 -17.76
N LEU A 68 14.50 -0.56 -16.46
CA LEU A 68 15.82 -0.77 -15.89
C LEU A 68 16.01 -2.25 -15.57
N PHE A 69 16.94 -2.89 -16.27
CA PHE A 69 17.32 -4.29 -16.09
C PHE A 69 18.65 -4.42 -15.32
N SER A 70 18.98 -5.67 -14.97
CA SER A 70 20.25 -5.99 -14.29
C SER A 70 21.47 -5.49 -15.09
N GLY A 71 22.45 -4.94 -14.37
CA GLY A 71 23.63 -4.29 -14.95
C GLY A 71 23.40 -2.86 -15.45
N GLY A 72 22.15 -2.39 -15.49
CA GLY A 72 21.81 -1.01 -15.81
C GLY A 72 21.94 -0.08 -14.61
N GLU A 73 22.22 1.18 -14.90
CA GLU A 73 22.31 2.25 -13.90
C GLU A 73 21.59 3.52 -14.41
N LEU A 74 20.75 4.11 -13.57
CA LEU A 74 20.16 5.44 -13.80
C LEU A 74 20.76 6.41 -12.77
N SER A 75 21.68 7.28 -13.22
CA SER A 75 22.38 8.20 -12.32
C SER A 75 21.92 9.65 -12.46
N GLY A 76 21.54 10.27 -11.34
CA GLY A 76 21.00 11.63 -11.31
C GLY A 76 19.80 11.79 -12.24
N PHE A 77 18.92 10.78 -12.24
CA PHE A 77 17.83 10.62 -13.19
C PHE A 77 16.56 11.27 -12.68
N ASP A 78 15.84 11.96 -13.57
CA ASP A 78 14.57 12.60 -13.26
C ASP A 78 13.45 11.96 -14.05
N SER A 79 12.27 11.83 -13.46
CA SER A 79 11.07 11.35 -14.17
C SER A 79 9.93 12.33 -13.96
N ASP A 80 9.38 12.87 -15.04
CA ASP A 80 8.24 13.79 -14.99
C ASP A 80 6.94 13.06 -14.66
N ALA A 81 5.92 13.82 -14.25
CA ALA A 81 4.59 13.29 -14.04
C ALA A 81 4.04 12.66 -15.33
N GLY A 82 3.45 11.47 -15.21
CA GLY A 82 2.94 10.69 -16.35
C GLY A 82 4.00 9.86 -17.10
N SER A 83 5.26 9.91 -16.67
CA SER A 83 6.27 8.93 -17.10
C SER A 83 6.19 7.63 -16.28
N VAL A 84 6.79 6.55 -16.78
CA VAL A 84 6.80 5.23 -16.11
C VAL A 84 8.23 4.69 -15.98
N VAL A 85 8.63 4.34 -14.75
CA VAL A 85 9.93 3.76 -14.43
C VAL A 85 9.72 2.35 -13.91
N ASN A 86 10.12 1.33 -14.66
CA ASN A 86 10.07 -0.06 -14.22
C ASN A 86 11.47 -0.52 -13.84
N VAL A 87 11.68 -0.93 -12.59
CA VAL A 87 12.94 -1.46 -12.07
C VAL A 87 12.81 -2.98 -11.94
N TYR A 88 13.33 -3.70 -12.93
CA TYR A 88 13.42 -5.17 -12.94
C TYR A 88 14.77 -5.67 -12.42
N GLY A 89 15.68 -4.76 -12.10
CA GLY A 89 17.03 -4.98 -11.63
C GLY A 89 17.83 -3.68 -11.68
N GLY A 90 19.15 -3.77 -11.58
CA GLY A 90 20.02 -2.61 -11.72
C GLY A 90 19.97 -1.66 -10.53
N LEU A 91 20.42 -0.42 -10.77
CA LEU A 91 20.61 0.60 -9.74
C LEU A 91 20.08 1.96 -10.19
N VAL A 92 19.14 2.53 -9.44
CA VAL A 92 18.87 3.98 -9.48
C VAL A 92 19.73 4.63 -8.42
N THR A 93 20.62 5.53 -8.82
CA THR A 93 21.60 6.13 -7.90
C THR A 93 21.01 7.31 -7.12
N PRO A 94 21.67 7.74 -6.04
CA PRO A 94 21.22 8.87 -5.23
C PRO A 94 21.02 10.16 -6.01
N GLY A 95 20.10 11.00 -5.52
CA GLY A 95 19.80 12.31 -6.10
C GLY A 95 18.80 12.27 -7.24
N SER A 96 18.23 11.11 -7.56
CA SER A 96 17.17 10.97 -8.56
C SER A 96 15.83 11.56 -8.04
N ASP A 97 15.08 12.21 -8.94
CA ASP A 97 13.78 12.82 -8.64
C ASP A 97 12.67 12.08 -9.40
N LEU A 98 11.84 11.31 -8.69
CA LEU A 98 10.84 10.44 -9.29
C LEU A 98 9.43 11.00 -9.08
N ASN A 99 8.88 11.67 -10.09
CA ASN A 99 7.54 12.29 -10.06
C ASN A 99 6.48 11.53 -10.89
N GLY A 100 6.86 10.45 -11.58
CA GLY A 100 5.98 9.60 -12.37
C GLY A 100 5.50 8.35 -11.63
N GLU A 101 5.07 7.34 -12.38
CA GLU A 101 4.84 5.99 -11.85
C GLU A 101 6.18 5.25 -11.75
N THR A 102 6.49 4.67 -10.60
CA THR A 102 7.69 3.85 -10.41
C THR A 102 7.32 2.47 -9.88
N ASN A 103 7.65 1.42 -10.62
CA ASN A 103 7.38 0.02 -10.27
C ASN A 103 8.68 -0.71 -9.98
N VAL A 104 8.90 -1.10 -8.73
CA VAL A 104 10.11 -1.84 -8.30
C VAL A 104 9.76 -3.31 -8.14
N HIS A 105 10.17 -4.11 -9.13
CA HIS A 105 10.05 -5.56 -9.13
C HIS A 105 11.26 -6.23 -8.47
N ASP A 106 12.45 -5.69 -8.72
CA ASP A 106 13.75 -6.09 -8.16
C ASP A 106 14.71 -4.88 -8.24
N GLY A 107 16.00 -5.09 -7.95
CA GLY A 107 17.03 -4.06 -8.03
C GLY A 107 17.07 -3.14 -6.81
N THR A 108 17.78 -2.01 -6.95
CA THR A 108 18.00 -1.06 -5.87
C THR A 108 17.70 0.37 -6.32
N ILE A 109 16.88 1.10 -5.54
CA ILE A 109 16.80 2.57 -5.58
C ILE A 109 17.58 3.10 -4.38
N SER A 110 18.64 3.87 -4.61
CA SER A 110 19.55 4.31 -3.55
C SER A 110 19.08 5.59 -2.87
N ALA A 111 19.42 5.73 -1.59
CA ALA A 111 19.11 6.92 -0.81
C ALA A 111 20.12 8.06 -1.04
N PRO A 112 19.69 9.34 -0.95
CA PRO A 112 18.29 9.79 -0.91
C PRO A 112 17.67 9.84 -2.32
N THR A 113 16.35 9.67 -2.38
CA THR A 113 15.51 9.89 -3.56
C THR A 113 14.33 10.79 -3.16
N ASP A 114 13.96 11.78 -3.99
CA ASP A 114 12.73 12.56 -3.81
C ASP A 114 11.62 11.92 -4.65
N TYR A 115 10.52 11.56 -4.01
CA TYR A 115 9.31 11.08 -4.67
C TYR A 115 8.31 12.22 -4.69
N GLY A 116 8.14 12.82 -5.87
CA GLY A 116 7.36 14.02 -6.08
C GLY A 116 5.87 13.89 -5.69
N PRO A 117 5.13 15.01 -5.65
CA PRO A 117 3.74 15.02 -5.19
C PRO A 117 2.76 14.23 -6.08
N LEU A 118 3.14 13.95 -7.33
CA LEU A 118 2.35 13.12 -8.26
C LEU A 118 2.92 11.70 -8.41
N ALA A 119 3.98 11.37 -7.67
CA ALA A 119 4.62 10.09 -7.73
C ALA A 119 3.68 8.99 -7.23
N VAL A 120 3.65 7.87 -7.96
CA VAL A 120 3.03 6.62 -7.51
C VAL A 120 4.10 5.54 -7.55
N VAL A 121 4.62 5.18 -6.38
CA VAL A 121 5.66 4.17 -6.24
C VAL A 121 5.03 2.85 -5.81
N THR A 122 5.24 1.77 -6.55
CA THR A 122 4.81 0.43 -6.17
C THR A 122 6.02 -0.46 -6.00
N VAL A 123 6.18 -1.04 -4.81
CA VAL A 123 7.30 -1.90 -4.45
C VAL A 123 6.79 -3.32 -4.28
N LEU A 124 7.17 -4.18 -5.23
CA LEU A 124 6.81 -5.59 -5.27
C LEU A 124 7.98 -6.47 -4.78
N GLY A 125 9.22 -5.99 -4.94
CA GLY A 125 10.46 -6.63 -4.52
C GLY A 125 11.61 -5.62 -4.44
N GLY A 126 12.86 -6.12 -4.45
CA GLY A 126 14.06 -5.27 -4.43
C GLY A 126 14.26 -4.48 -3.14
N SER A 127 15.09 -3.44 -3.23
CA SER A 127 15.44 -2.54 -2.13
C SER A 127 15.25 -1.08 -2.53
N ILE A 128 14.57 -0.31 -1.70
CA ILE A 128 14.52 1.14 -1.80
C ILE A 128 15.21 1.71 -0.57
N GLY A 129 16.06 2.71 -0.76
CA GLY A 129 16.73 3.43 0.30
C GLY A 129 15.76 4.31 1.12
N GLY A 130 16.36 5.25 1.85
CA GLY A 130 15.63 6.38 2.41
C GLY A 130 15.29 7.44 1.37
N GLY A 131 14.45 8.40 1.75
CA GLY A 131 14.04 9.47 0.84
C GLY A 131 12.90 10.32 1.39
N TYR A 132 12.37 11.16 0.51
CA TYR A 132 11.27 12.07 0.80
C TYR A 132 10.05 11.65 -0.01
N LEU A 133 8.94 11.31 0.66
CA LEU A 133 7.71 10.92 -0.02
C LEU A 133 6.68 12.05 0.02
N ARG A 134 6.35 12.61 -1.13
CA ARG A 134 5.28 13.62 -1.28
C ARG A 134 4.04 13.07 -2.02
N GLY A 135 4.16 11.92 -2.66
CA GLY A 135 3.10 11.23 -3.40
C GLY A 135 2.54 10.01 -2.67
N THR A 136 2.26 8.94 -3.42
CA THR A 136 1.77 7.66 -2.88
C THR A 136 2.82 6.56 -3.02
N MET A 137 3.05 5.80 -1.96
CA MET A 137 3.88 4.60 -1.98
C MET A 137 3.06 3.36 -1.59
N ASN A 138 3.17 2.29 -2.38
CA ASN A 138 2.52 1.00 -2.17
C ASN A 138 3.58 -0.09 -1.93
N LEU A 139 3.90 -0.35 -0.67
CA LEU A 139 4.84 -1.41 -0.26
C LEU A 139 4.09 -2.74 -0.12
N ARG A 140 4.27 -3.63 -1.11
CA ARG A 140 3.64 -4.96 -1.16
C ARG A 140 4.65 -6.09 -0.91
N GLY A 141 5.93 -5.82 -1.14
CA GLY A 141 7.06 -6.71 -0.90
C GLY A 141 8.36 -5.92 -0.82
N GLY A 142 9.50 -6.58 -0.93
CA GLY A 142 10.82 -5.91 -0.88
C GLY A 142 11.13 -5.25 0.47
N THR A 143 12.14 -4.38 0.45
CA THR A 143 12.62 -3.66 1.63
C THR A 143 12.75 -2.18 1.34
N GLN A 144 12.20 -1.34 2.21
CA GLN A 144 12.60 0.05 2.33
C GLN A 144 13.62 0.11 3.48
N GLY A 145 14.89 0.41 3.21
CA GLY A 145 15.98 0.15 4.17
C GLY A 145 16.49 1.36 4.96
N GLY A 146 16.20 2.59 4.53
CA GLY A 146 16.75 3.83 5.12
C GLY A 146 15.70 4.69 5.84
N SER A 147 16.06 5.92 6.20
CA SER A 147 15.07 6.87 6.75
C SER A 147 14.12 7.35 5.65
N LEU A 148 12.83 7.14 5.86
CA LEU A 148 11.76 7.63 4.97
C LEU A 148 11.02 8.76 5.68
N ASP A 149 11.05 9.97 5.14
CA ASP A 149 10.24 11.09 5.63
C ASP A 149 9.10 11.34 4.64
N THR A 150 7.87 11.14 5.10
CA THR A 150 6.67 11.38 4.30
C THR A 150 6.13 12.78 4.61
N PHE A 151 5.59 13.46 3.62
CA PHE A 151 5.06 14.82 3.78
C PHE A 151 3.55 14.82 4.02
N ALA A 152 3.02 15.95 4.49
CA ALA A 152 1.58 16.15 4.58
C ALA A 152 0.91 15.93 3.21
N GLY A 153 -0.17 15.16 3.19
CA GLY A 153 -0.89 14.78 1.96
C GLY A 153 -0.34 13.55 1.23
N SER A 154 0.83 13.02 1.64
CA SER A 154 1.32 11.74 1.11
C SER A 154 0.57 10.55 1.71
N VAL A 155 0.63 9.42 1.01
CA VAL A 155 -0.02 8.16 1.43
C VAL A 155 0.97 7.00 1.33
N LEU A 156 1.19 6.31 2.45
CA LEU A 156 2.00 5.09 2.53
C LEU A 156 1.09 3.88 2.78
N ASN A 157 0.90 3.05 1.76
CA ASN A 157 0.14 1.81 1.85
C ASN A 157 1.10 0.62 2.00
N MET A 158 0.99 -0.11 3.12
CA MET A 158 1.81 -1.28 3.41
C MET A 158 0.94 -2.54 3.58
N SER A 159 1.21 -3.54 2.75
CA SER A 159 0.51 -4.84 2.75
C SER A 159 1.45 -6.05 2.80
N GLY A 160 2.76 -5.79 2.84
CA GLY A 160 3.84 -6.78 2.90
C GLY A 160 5.20 -6.07 2.90
N GLY A 161 6.28 -6.83 2.77
CA GLY A 161 7.65 -6.30 2.77
C GLY A 161 8.16 -5.85 4.14
N SER A 162 9.23 -5.07 4.15
CA SER A 162 9.83 -4.49 5.35
C SER A 162 10.05 -3.00 5.20
N LEU A 163 9.60 -2.22 6.19
CA LEU A 163 10.05 -0.85 6.41
C LEU A 163 11.28 -0.87 7.32
N GLY A 164 12.23 0.00 7.02
CA GLY A 164 13.49 0.12 7.76
C GLY A 164 13.29 0.92 9.04
N PRO A 165 14.39 1.22 9.75
CA PRO A 165 14.31 2.12 10.88
C PRO A 165 14.11 3.57 10.45
N ALA A 166 13.68 4.42 11.39
CA ALA A 166 13.59 5.87 11.22
C ALA A 166 12.63 6.32 10.09
N VAL A 167 11.46 5.70 10.04
CA VAL A 167 10.34 6.14 9.20
C VAL A 167 9.57 7.22 9.93
N PHE A 168 9.45 8.41 9.32
CA PHE A 168 8.65 9.51 9.82
C PHE A 168 7.43 9.76 8.94
N VAL A 169 6.25 9.47 9.48
CA VAL A 169 4.98 9.63 8.78
C VAL A 169 4.35 10.97 9.15
N ARG A 170 4.21 11.90 8.19
CA ARG A 170 3.47 13.17 8.34
C ARG A 170 2.18 13.22 7.51
N GLY A 171 1.91 12.17 6.73
CA GLY A 171 0.69 12.00 5.93
C GLY A 171 -0.21 10.89 6.50
N GLU A 172 -0.70 10.03 5.61
CA GLU A 172 -1.48 8.84 5.97
C GLU A 172 -0.66 7.57 5.78
N MET A 173 -0.74 6.65 6.75
CA MET A 173 -0.22 5.29 6.62
C MET A 173 -1.34 4.26 6.80
N ASN A 174 -1.45 3.34 5.84
CA ASN A 174 -2.35 2.20 5.88
C ASN A 174 -1.54 0.91 6.04
N LEU A 175 -1.60 0.28 7.21
CA LEU A 175 -0.83 -0.93 7.53
C LEU A 175 -1.74 -2.15 7.58
N SER A 176 -1.45 -3.16 6.76
CA SER A 176 -2.21 -4.42 6.72
C SER A 176 -1.33 -5.66 6.66
N GLY A 177 -0.02 -5.50 6.53
CA GLY A 177 0.95 -6.59 6.53
C GLY A 177 2.39 -6.08 6.51
N GLY A 178 3.33 -7.02 6.54
CA GLY A 178 4.78 -6.75 6.54
C GLY A 178 5.36 -6.44 7.92
N ALA A 179 6.63 -6.02 7.95
CA ALA A 179 7.36 -5.70 9.17
C ALA A 179 7.77 -4.22 9.21
N VAL A 180 7.55 -3.55 10.34
CA VAL A 180 7.97 -2.15 10.55
C VAL A 180 9.19 -2.13 11.46
N GLY A 181 10.27 -1.49 11.02
CA GLY A 181 11.47 -1.29 11.82
C GLY A 181 11.26 -0.31 12.98
N GLY A 182 12.20 -0.29 13.92
CA GLY A 182 12.12 0.60 15.09
C GLY A 182 12.37 2.08 14.78
N ASN A 183 12.18 2.93 15.79
CA ASN A 183 12.17 4.39 15.64
C ASN A 183 11.11 4.86 14.64
N PHE A 184 9.93 4.24 14.66
CA PHE A 184 8.80 4.70 13.87
C PHE A 184 8.25 5.99 14.49
N ALA A 185 7.98 7.00 13.66
CA ALA A 185 7.42 8.25 14.13
C ALA A 185 6.17 8.61 13.34
N LEU A 186 5.09 8.97 14.03
CA LEU A 186 3.86 9.51 13.48
C LEU A 186 3.73 10.97 13.95
N GLY A 187 3.87 11.90 13.01
CA GLY A 187 3.91 13.33 13.26
C GLY A 187 2.53 13.98 13.44
N ASP A 188 2.55 15.29 13.67
CA ASP A 188 1.35 16.08 13.94
C ASP A 188 0.34 16.01 12.78
N GLY A 189 -0.92 15.72 13.13
CA GLY A 189 -2.00 15.57 12.15
C GLY A 189 -1.91 14.31 11.28
N ALA A 190 -0.86 13.50 11.41
CA ALA A 190 -0.70 12.27 10.66
C ALA A 190 -1.65 11.17 11.15
N THR A 191 -1.95 10.23 10.26
CA THR A 191 -2.88 9.14 10.56
C THR A 191 -2.26 7.78 10.29
N LEU A 192 -2.46 6.83 11.21
CA LEU A 192 -2.09 5.43 11.06
C LEU A 192 -3.35 4.57 11.19
N SER A 193 -3.66 3.83 10.13
CA SER A 193 -4.78 2.90 10.06
C SER A 193 -4.27 1.47 9.96
N ILE A 194 -4.51 0.67 11.00
CA ILE A 194 -4.02 -0.72 11.11
C ILE A 194 -5.16 -1.70 10.84
N ARG A 195 -4.94 -2.66 9.95
CA ARG A 195 -5.83 -3.80 9.71
C ARG A 195 -5.19 -5.07 10.28
N ALA A 196 -5.79 -5.57 11.34
CA ALA A 196 -5.24 -6.67 12.13
C ALA A 196 -6.25 -7.80 12.33
N THR A 197 -5.79 -9.02 12.52
CA THR A 197 -6.62 -10.16 12.96
C THR A 197 -6.72 -10.20 14.48
N MET A 198 -5.72 -9.65 15.18
CA MET A 198 -5.68 -9.48 16.63
C MET A 198 -5.01 -8.16 16.99
N ALA A 199 -5.53 -7.45 17.99
CA ALA A 199 -4.91 -6.27 18.55
C ALA A 199 -5.04 -6.25 20.08
N LEU A 200 -3.94 -5.92 20.73
CA LEU A 200 -3.74 -5.88 22.17
C LEU A 200 -3.23 -4.49 22.54
N LEU A 201 -3.72 -3.98 23.66
CA LEU A 201 -3.21 -2.77 24.29
C LEU A 201 -2.69 -3.15 25.67
N ASN A 202 -1.39 -2.92 25.90
CA ASN A 202 -0.68 -3.35 27.10
C ASN A 202 -0.84 -4.85 27.37
N GLY A 203 -0.76 -5.66 26.30
CA GLY A 203 -0.92 -7.12 26.35
C GLY A 203 -2.35 -7.62 26.57
N SER A 204 -3.34 -6.74 26.74
CA SER A 204 -4.75 -7.09 26.93
C SER A 204 -5.58 -6.82 25.68
N PRO A 205 -6.61 -7.63 25.36
CA PRO A 205 -7.51 -7.35 24.24
C PRO A 205 -8.19 -5.98 24.36
N ILE A 206 -8.29 -5.25 23.24
CA ILE A 206 -8.90 -3.91 23.21
C ILE A 206 -10.42 -4.03 23.39
N ALA A 207 -10.92 -3.58 24.54
CA ALA A 207 -12.32 -3.76 24.93
C ALA A 207 -13.30 -2.99 24.03
N GLY A 208 -14.16 -3.68 23.28
CA GLY A 208 -15.14 -3.07 22.36
C GLY A 208 -14.62 -2.87 20.94
N LEU A 209 -13.52 -3.52 20.58
CA LEU A 209 -13.06 -3.61 19.20
C LEU A 209 -13.96 -4.61 18.44
N LEU A 210 -14.72 -4.13 17.46
CA LEU A 210 -15.64 -4.94 16.66
C LEU A 210 -15.05 -5.21 15.26
N PRO A 211 -15.30 -6.39 14.66
CA PRO A 211 -14.90 -6.67 13.29
C PRO A 211 -15.41 -5.61 12.31
N HIS A 212 -14.53 -5.17 11.40
CA HIS A 212 -14.80 -4.20 10.33
C HIS A 212 -15.19 -2.78 10.81
N GLN A 213 -15.02 -2.47 12.09
CA GLN A 213 -15.26 -1.12 12.62
C GLN A 213 -13.94 -0.53 13.15
N PRO A 214 -13.51 0.66 12.68
CA PRO A 214 -12.28 1.27 13.15
C PRO A 214 -12.40 1.76 14.61
N ARG A 215 -11.53 1.22 15.45
CA ARG A 215 -11.13 1.60 16.82
C ARG A 215 -10.10 2.72 16.92
N VAL A 216 -10.42 3.98 17.20
CA VAL A 216 -9.38 4.98 17.54
C VAL A 216 -8.74 4.64 18.91
N ILE A 217 -7.40 4.67 18.97
CA ILE A 217 -6.63 4.41 20.19
C ILE A 217 -6.27 5.76 20.83
N THR A 218 -6.91 6.05 21.96
CA THR A 218 -6.72 7.31 22.70
C THR A 218 -5.75 7.17 23.87
N GLU A 219 -5.49 5.95 24.33
CA GLU A 219 -4.51 5.69 25.38
C GLU A 219 -3.10 5.82 24.80
N ARG A 220 -2.34 6.78 25.31
CA ARG A 220 -0.95 7.11 24.94
C ARG A 220 -0.07 7.05 26.19
N GLU A 221 1.21 7.40 26.05
CA GLU A 221 2.20 7.51 27.12
C GLU A 221 2.61 6.16 27.74
N ASN A 222 3.65 5.53 27.17
CA ASN A 222 4.14 4.20 27.55
C ASN A 222 3.15 3.05 27.32
N ALA A 223 2.04 3.30 26.62
CA ALA A 223 1.16 2.24 26.17
C ALA A 223 1.82 1.46 25.01
N THR A 224 1.62 0.15 25.00
CA THR A 224 2.13 -0.73 23.93
C THR A 224 0.95 -1.26 23.13
N LEU A 225 0.90 -0.93 21.84
CA LEU A 225 -0.08 -1.43 20.90
C LEU A 225 0.55 -2.53 20.04
N SER A 226 0.10 -3.76 20.25
CA SER A 226 0.67 -4.93 19.57
C SER A 226 -0.41 -5.85 19.01
N GLY A 227 -0.03 -6.81 18.19
CA GLY A 227 -0.99 -7.75 17.63
C GLY A 227 -0.46 -8.51 16.43
N VAL A 228 -1.39 -8.97 15.59
CA VAL A 228 -1.12 -9.71 14.37
C VAL A 228 -1.87 -9.03 13.22
N LEU A 229 -1.14 -8.61 12.19
CA LEU A 229 -1.67 -7.99 10.99
C LEU A 229 -2.48 -8.98 10.15
N ARG A 230 -3.19 -8.48 9.13
CA ARG A 230 -4.06 -9.29 8.28
C ARG A 230 -3.31 -10.41 7.53
N ASP A 231 -2.04 -10.21 7.20
CA ASP A 231 -1.19 -11.21 6.55
C ASP A 231 -0.54 -12.21 7.54
N GLY A 232 -0.79 -12.05 8.84
CA GLY A 232 -0.24 -12.90 9.90
C GLY A 232 1.08 -12.39 10.50
N THR A 233 1.65 -11.29 10.02
CA THR A 233 2.88 -10.75 10.63
C THR A 233 2.57 -10.10 11.97
N PRO A 234 3.42 -10.29 13.01
CA PRO A 234 3.26 -9.59 14.26
C PRO A 234 3.63 -8.11 14.10
N PHE A 235 3.03 -7.25 14.92
CA PHE A 235 3.43 -5.86 15.05
C PHE A 235 3.45 -5.44 16.52
N ASP A 236 4.26 -4.43 16.83
CA ASP A 236 4.38 -3.84 18.16
C ASP A 236 4.79 -2.36 18.01
N PHE A 237 4.05 -1.46 18.65
CA PHE A 237 4.30 -0.02 18.66
C PHE A 237 4.27 0.53 20.09
N GLN A 238 5.28 1.31 20.45
CA GLN A 238 5.27 2.08 21.69
C GLN A 238 4.59 3.44 21.46
N LEU A 239 3.42 3.66 22.07
CA LEU A 239 2.60 4.86 21.87
C LEU A 239 3.08 6.06 22.69
N ASN A 240 4.38 6.40 22.62
CA ASN A 240 4.97 7.52 23.35
C ASN A 240 4.67 8.85 22.65
N THR A 241 4.31 9.88 23.41
CA THR A 241 4.10 11.24 22.88
C THR A 241 5.37 12.09 22.94
N ASP A 242 6.24 11.77 23.90
CA ASP A 242 7.42 12.56 24.21
C ASP A 242 8.65 11.73 23.88
N PHE A 243 9.15 11.90 22.66
CA PHE A 243 10.40 11.26 22.24
C PHE A 243 11.32 12.27 21.58
N ASN A 244 12.62 12.12 21.85
CA ASN A 244 13.66 12.77 21.09
C ASN A 244 14.14 11.82 20.00
N PRO A 245 13.71 12.01 18.73
CA PRO A 245 14.08 11.13 17.60
C PRO A 245 15.58 10.97 17.39
N TRP A 246 16.38 11.89 17.94
CA TRP A 246 17.83 11.88 17.79
C TRP A 246 18.55 11.01 18.82
N LEU A 247 17.86 10.46 19.82
CA LEU A 247 18.49 9.65 20.87
C LEU A 247 18.56 8.15 20.57
N GLY A 248 18.00 7.69 19.45
CA GLY A 248 18.27 6.34 18.92
C GLY A 248 17.89 5.18 19.84
N ASN A 249 16.98 5.38 20.81
CA ASN A 249 16.63 4.37 21.81
C ASN A 249 15.73 3.25 21.27
N GLY A 250 15.39 3.24 19.98
CA GLY A 250 14.51 2.23 19.39
C GLY A 250 13.03 2.46 19.68
N SER A 251 12.68 3.50 20.44
CA SER A 251 11.30 3.82 20.81
C SER A 251 10.58 4.52 19.67
N ASP A 252 9.29 4.20 19.53
CA ASP A 252 8.42 4.88 18.58
C ASP A 252 7.87 6.19 19.17
N LEU A 253 7.49 7.12 18.29
CA LEU A 253 6.91 8.41 18.59
C LEU A 253 5.54 8.54 17.92
N PHE A 254 4.55 8.94 18.69
CA PHE A 254 3.21 9.27 18.23
C PHE A 254 2.84 10.61 18.84
N THR A 255 2.96 11.69 18.08
CA THR A 255 2.66 13.02 18.63
C THR A 255 1.20 13.10 19.11
N SER A 256 0.92 14.01 20.03
CA SER A 256 -0.41 14.16 20.63
C SER A 256 -1.52 14.39 19.59
N ASP A 257 -1.16 15.02 18.48
CA ASP A 257 -2.09 15.40 17.42
C ASP A 257 -2.21 14.32 16.32
N SER A 258 -1.51 13.20 16.48
CA SER A 258 -1.59 12.06 15.57
C SER A 258 -2.77 11.13 15.90
N THR A 259 -3.38 10.54 14.87
CA THR A 259 -4.47 9.57 15.03
C THR A 259 -4.00 8.16 14.72
N VAL A 260 -4.18 7.23 15.68
CA VAL A 260 -3.98 5.80 15.46
C VAL A 260 -5.33 5.10 15.55
N SER A 261 -5.65 4.29 14.54
CA SER A 261 -6.86 3.48 14.51
C SER A 261 -6.57 2.02 14.16
N VAL A 262 -7.35 1.11 14.72
CA VAL A 262 -7.25 -0.34 14.45
C VAL A 262 -8.60 -0.86 13.99
N THR A 263 -8.61 -1.64 12.91
CA THR A 263 -9.78 -2.36 12.42
C THR A 263 -9.51 -3.85 12.43
N LEU A 264 -10.36 -4.62 13.13
CA LEU A 264 -10.28 -6.08 13.06
C LEU A 264 -10.79 -6.58 11.72
N VAL A 265 -10.00 -7.45 11.09
CA VAL A 265 -10.35 -8.15 9.85
C VAL A 265 -10.32 -9.65 10.14
N PRO A 266 -11.44 -10.37 9.98
CA PRO A 266 -11.46 -11.83 10.12
C PRO A 266 -10.45 -12.47 9.16
N GLU A 267 -9.78 -13.53 9.62
CA GLU A 267 -8.92 -14.32 8.76
C GLU A 267 -9.72 -14.88 7.57
N ALA A 268 -9.16 -14.77 6.36
CA ALA A 268 -9.83 -15.21 5.14
C ALA A 268 -10.21 -16.71 5.17
N GLY A 269 -9.49 -17.53 5.95
CA GLY A 269 -9.78 -18.95 6.15
C GLY A 269 -10.78 -19.25 7.28
N GLY A 270 -11.01 -18.31 8.20
CA GLY A 270 -11.82 -18.55 9.41
C GLY A 270 -13.32 -18.70 9.15
N MET A 271 -13.85 -18.08 8.09
CA MET A 271 -15.27 -18.19 7.76
C MET A 271 -15.67 -19.60 7.27
N GLY A 272 -14.70 -20.36 6.74
CA GLY A 272 -14.91 -21.77 6.36
C GLY A 272 -14.96 -22.74 7.54
N LEU A 273 -14.25 -22.45 8.64
CA LEU A 273 -14.20 -23.33 9.80
C LEU A 273 -15.22 -22.98 10.89
N ALA A 274 -15.57 -21.71 11.05
CA ALA A 274 -16.62 -21.31 11.98
C ALA A 274 -18.01 -21.86 11.57
N SER A 275 -18.26 -22.00 10.26
CA SER A 275 -19.47 -22.65 9.75
C SER A 275 -19.50 -24.17 9.97
N MET A 276 -18.34 -24.85 10.00
CA MET A 276 -18.26 -26.27 10.36
C MET A 276 -18.40 -26.52 11.87
N ALA A 277 -17.89 -25.62 12.71
CA ALA A 277 -18.05 -25.72 14.17
C ALA A 277 -19.52 -25.59 14.62
N VAL A 278 -20.31 -24.73 13.96
CA VAL A 278 -21.75 -24.58 14.25
C VAL A 278 -22.57 -25.78 13.77
N VAL A 279 -22.22 -26.40 12.63
CA VAL A 279 -22.87 -27.64 12.17
C VAL A 279 -22.51 -28.84 13.06
N GLY A 280 -21.27 -28.92 13.55
CA GLY A 280 -20.84 -29.93 14.53
C GLY A 280 -21.57 -29.82 15.87
N ALA A 281 -21.78 -28.60 16.38
CA ALA A 281 -22.53 -28.36 17.61
C ALA A 281 -24.04 -28.65 17.45
N ALA A 282 -24.62 -28.37 16.29
CA ALA A 282 -26.03 -28.67 16.00
C ALA A 282 -26.32 -30.18 15.87
N LEU A 283 -25.36 -30.97 15.37
CA LEU A 283 -25.48 -32.44 15.32
C LEU A 283 -25.20 -33.11 16.67
N ALA A 284 -24.32 -32.55 17.50
CA ALA A 284 -24.03 -33.06 18.84
C ALA A 284 -25.19 -32.88 19.83
N PHE A 285 -26.06 -31.87 19.64
CA PHE A 285 -27.26 -31.69 20.48
C PHE A 285 -28.44 -32.60 20.10
N ARG A 286 -28.42 -33.23 18.92
CA ARG A 286 -29.51 -34.14 18.49
C ARG A 286 -29.33 -35.58 19.00
N SER A 287 -28.14 -35.98 19.44
CA SER A 287 -27.87 -37.35 19.91
C SER A 287 -27.98 -37.56 21.43
N ARG A 288 -28.16 -36.51 22.23
CA ARG A 288 -28.27 -36.61 23.72
C ARG A 288 -29.69 -36.72 24.29
N ARG A 289 -30.74 -36.83 23.46
CA ARG A 289 -32.14 -36.95 23.93
C ARG A 289 -32.68 -38.38 24.11
N HIS A 290 -31.85 -39.43 24.04
CA HIS A 290 -32.35 -40.81 24.04
C HIS A 290 -31.84 -41.77 25.13
N ARG A 291 -31.35 -41.27 26.27
CA ARG A 291 -30.86 -42.16 27.34
C ARG A 291 -31.23 -41.74 28.76
N TRP A 292 -32.52 -41.67 29.10
CA TRP A 292 -32.98 -41.80 30.50
C TRP A 292 -34.41 -42.39 30.49
N SER A 293 -34.51 -43.72 30.56
CA SER A 293 -35.72 -44.43 31.01
C SER A 293 -35.35 -45.89 31.35
N ALA A 294 -34.88 -46.12 32.58
CA ALA A 294 -35.00 -47.35 33.35
C ALA A 294 -34.40 -47.11 34.74
#